data_AF-A0ABC8WHN1-F1
#
_entry.id   AF-A0ABC8WHN1-F1
#
_cell.length_a   1.000
_cell.length_b   1.000
_cell.length_c   1.000
_cell.angle_alpha   90.00
_cell.angle_beta   90.00
_cell.angle_gamma   90.00
#
_symmetry.space_group_name_H-M   'P 1'
#
loop_
_entity.id
_entity.type
_entity.pdbx_description
1 polymer ?
#
loop_
_entity_poly.entity_id
_entity_poly.type
_entity_poly.pdbx_seq_one_letter_code
_entity_poly.pdbx_strand_id
1 'polypeptide(L)'
;MGKRTQAMVVYDAAGSQQRAAKRARPSADAAAGAVVPYDVMTPIDAVPLNAVAPRPRWVPAPPAIIQQVPEEPAYLREHILPALGLRDDLPVHFVDSKRVTDTDLDAHQNRFRLPADGVLRHLRPILTAEELDAANLLHDPLPKPRRQPEPEPPLQLESLTAEEGKKVRKKRQGMVHGGLPVRMVDLAAGASGELLLSRWSSSSGTIVKGGGYMDFVRRCSFREHDVVDIWAFKQRELRLFGKTMVHESHLHLFIVKRDGTQQQSRQE
;
A
#
# COMPACT_ATOMS: atom_id res chain seq x y z
N MET A 1 -12.81 -45.53 21.92
CA MET A 1 -13.45 -45.81 20.61
C MET A 1 -14.76 -45.06 20.54
N GLY A 2 -14.85 -44.05 19.66
CA GLY A 2 -16.05 -43.26 19.45
C GLY A 2 -16.05 -42.76 18.01
N LYS A 3 -16.61 -43.58 17.11
CA LYS A 3 -16.79 -43.24 15.70
C LYS A 3 -17.99 -42.30 15.60
N ARG A 4 -17.80 -41.09 15.05
CA ARG A 4 -18.90 -40.33 14.45
C ARG A 4 -18.47 -39.76 13.09
N THR A 5 -19.19 -40.31 12.12
CA THR A 5 -19.30 -40.10 10.68
C THR A 5 -19.27 -38.65 10.22
N GLN A 6 -18.44 -38.38 9.20
CA GLN A 6 -18.49 -37.19 8.36
C GLN A 6 -19.73 -37.26 7.46
N ALA A 7 -20.53 -36.19 7.42
CA ALA A 7 -21.61 -36.04 6.47
C ALA A 7 -21.09 -35.29 5.23
N MET A 8 -21.15 -35.98 4.11
CA MET A 8 -20.91 -35.50 2.75
C MET A 8 -22.16 -34.72 2.30
N VAL A 9 -22.01 -33.45 1.90
CA VAL A 9 -23.08 -32.71 1.20
C VAL A 9 -22.56 -32.38 -0.19
N VAL A 10 -23.18 -33.07 -1.13
CA VAL A 10 -22.99 -32.99 -2.58
C VAL A 10 -23.72 -31.74 -3.09
N TYR A 11 -23.07 -31.00 -4.00
CA TYR A 11 -23.68 -29.95 -4.79
C TYR A 11 -24.68 -30.56 -5.77
N ASP A 12 -25.91 -30.03 -5.82
CA ASP A 12 -26.84 -30.29 -6.91
C ASP A 12 -27.16 -29.00 -7.65
N ALA A 13 -27.19 -29.12 -8.97
CA ALA A 13 -27.34 -28.07 -9.96
C ALA A 13 -28.67 -28.28 -10.69
N ALA A 14 -29.63 -27.38 -10.50
CA ALA A 14 -30.76 -27.21 -11.42
C ALA A 14 -31.52 -25.92 -11.11
N GLY A 15 -31.77 -25.09 -12.13
CA GLY A 15 -32.64 -23.91 -11.95
C GLY A 15 -32.61 -22.89 -13.08
N SER A 16 -32.47 -23.31 -14.34
CA SER A 16 -32.66 -22.44 -15.50
C SER A 16 -34.15 -22.12 -15.68
N GLN A 17 -34.55 -20.86 -15.59
CA GLN A 17 -35.84 -20.39 -16.12
C GLN A 17 -35.66 -19.24 -17.12
N GLN A 18 -36.23 -19.51 -18.29
CA GLN A 18 -36.34 -18.68 -19.49
C GLN A 18 -37.06 -17.36 -19.22
N ARG A 19 -36.59 -16.29 -19.89
CA ARG A 19 -37.48 -15.39 -20.64
C ARG A 19 -36.91 -15.10 -22.01
N ALA A 20 -37.51 -15.77 -23.00
CA ALA A 20 -37.40 -15.48 -24.41
C ALA A 20 -38.34 -14.32 -24.78
N ALA A 21 -37.87 -13.37 -25.59
CA ALA A 21 -38.74 -12.59 -26.46
C ALA A 21 -37.99 -12.05 -27.69
N LYS A 22 -38.23 -12.75 -28.81
CA LYS A 22 -38.40 -12.25 -30.18
C LYS A 22 -37.20 -11.63 -30.91
N ARG A 23 -36.59 -12.50 -31.72
CA ARG A 23 -35.96 -12.19 -33.01
C ARG A 23 -37.06 -12.06 -34.08
N ALA A 24 -37.05 -10.99 -34.86
CA ALA A 24 -37.65 -10.97 -36.21
C ALA A 24 -36.98 -9.88 -37.07
N ARG A 25 -36.28 -10.31 -38.12
CA ARG A 25 -36.00 -9.55 -39.35
C ARG A 25 -36.75 -10.24 -40.48
N PRO A 26 -37.32 -9.48 -41.42
CA PRO A 26 -36.94 -9.60 -42.85
C PRO A 26 -36.73 -8.20 -43.47
N SER A 27 -35.65 -7.93 -44.21
CA SER A 27 -35.39 -8.19 -45.65
C SER A 27 -36.10 -7.24 -46.64
N ALA A 28 -35.27 -6.44 -47.31
CA ALA A 28 -35.25 -5.96 -48.71
C ALA A 28 -36.31 -5.02 -49.31
N ASP A 29 -35.76 -3.97 -49.95
CA ASP A 29 -36.18 -3.20 -51.13
C ASP A 29 -37.49 -2.40 -51.15
N ALA A 30 -37.36 -1.07 -51.31
CA ALA A 30 -37.73 -0.33 -52.54
C ALA A 30 -37.80 1.20 -52.31
N ALA A 31 -37.46 1.92 -53.37
CA ALA A 31 -37.31 3.37 -53.49
C ALA A 31 -38.59 4.19 -53.24
N ALA A 32 -38.45 5.41 -52.70
CA ALA A 32 -39.19 6.62 -53.12
C ALA A 32 -38.71 7.83 -52.31
N GLY A 33 -38.45 8.94 -53.00
CA GLY A 33 -37.79 10.13 -52.48
C GLY A 33 -38.57 10.93 -51.44
N ALA A 34 -37.81 11.61 -50.58
CA ALA A 34 -38.28 12.74 -49.80
C ALA A 34 -37.35 13.93 -50.07
N VAL A 35 -37.92 14.94 -50.71
CA VAL A 35 -37.30 16.22 -51.05
C VAL A 35 -37.19 17.05 -49.77
N VAL A 36 -36.00 17.52 -49.42
CA VAL A 36 -35.80 18.48 -48.31
C VAL A 36 -35.55 19.86 -48.93
N PRO A 37 -36.30 20.91 -48.53
CA PRO A 37 -36.14 22.26 -49.08
C PRO A 37 -34.82 22.88 -48.63
N TYR A 38 -34.10 23.50 -49.57
CA TYR A 38 -32.97 24.38 -49.29
C TYR A 38 -33.50 25.75 -48.86
N ASP A 39 -33.15 26.19 -47.65
CA ASP A 39 -33.37 27.57 -47.22
C ASP A 39 -32.04 28.18 -46.72
N VAL A 40 -31.63 29.20 -47.47
CA VAL A 40 -30.74 30.35 -47.19
C VAL A 40 -29.41 30.11 -46.48
N MET A 41 -28.35 30.32 -47.28
CA MET A 41 -26.95 30.53 -46.89
C MET A 41 -26.82 31.56 -45.75
N THR A 42 -26.32 31.14 -44.59
CA THR A 42 -25.53 32.03 -43.75
C THR A 42 -24.08 31.98 -44.25
N PRO A 43 -23.42 33.13 -44.50
CA PRO A 43 -22.02 33.14 -44.91
C PRO A 43 -21.15 32.52 -43.82
N ILE A 44 -20.37 31.49 -44.16
CA ILE A 44 -19.36 30.93 -43.27
C ILE A 44 -18.21 31.92 -43.21
N ASP A 45 -18.04 32.58 -42.07
CA ASP A 45 -16.90 33.45 -41.78
C ASP A 45 -15.66 32.57 -41.51
N ALA A 46 -14.94 32.23 -42.59
CA ALA A 46 -13.73 31.42 -42.51
C ALA A 46 -12.54 32.31 -42.15
N VAL A 47 -12.17 32.31 -40.86
CA VAL A 47 -10.93 32.94 -40.38
C VAL A 47 -9.73 32.06 -40.77
N PRO A 48 -8.67 32.61 -41.40
CA PRO A 48 -7.48 31.83 -41.76
C PRO A 48 -6.73 31.30 -40.52
N LEU A 49 -6.25 30.05 -40.62
CA LEU A 49 -5.62 29.23 -39.58
C LEU A 49 -4.30 29.77 -38.98
N ASN A 50 -3.92 31.02 -39.28
CA ASN A 50 -2.63 31.59 -38.89
C ASN A 50 -2.69 32.46 -37.63
N ALA A 51 -3.83 32.50 -36.92
CA ALA A 51 -4.00 33.26 -35.68
C ALA A 51 -3.91 32.39 -34.40
N VAL A 52 -3.14 31.29 -34.42
CA VAL A 52 -2.86 30.52 -33.19
C VAL A 52 -1.58 31.06 -32.56
N ALA A 53 -1.71 31.69 -31.39
CA ALA A 53 -0.57 32.09 -30.57
C ALA A 53 0.39 30.91 -30.37
N PRO A 54 1.71 31.13 -30.39
CA PRO A 54 2.68 30.04 -30.28
C PRO A 54 2.41 29.27 -28.98
N ARG A 55 2.11 27.98 -29.13
CA ARG A 55 2.01 27.06 -27.99
C ARG A 55 3.32 27.14 -27.20
N PRO A 56 3.29 27.20 -25.85
CA PRO A 56 4.51 27.11 -25.07
C PRO A 56 5.25 25.85 -25.52
N ARG A 57 6.52 26.03 -25.91
CA ARG A 57 7.39 24.91 -26.31
C ARG A 57 7.31 23.87 -25.20
N TRP A 58 6.92 22.65 -25.56
CA TRP A 58 7.00 21.51 -24.66
C TRP A 58 8.48 21.32 -24.35
N VAL A 59 8.91 21.79 -23.18
CA VAL A 59 10.23 21.49 -22.66
C VAL A 59 10.15 20.03 -22.25
N PRO A 60 10.98 19.13 -22.83
CA PRO A 60 11.06 17.77 -22.32
C PRO A 60 11.33 17.86 -20.82
N ALA A 61 10.51 17.19 -20.01
CA ALA A 61 10.83 17.03 -18.60
C ALA A 61 12.28 16.55 -18.52
N PRO A 62 13.12 17.11 -17.61
CA PRO A 62 14.47 16.58 -17.42
C PRO A 62 14.34 15.06 -17.23
N PRO A 63 15.27 14.26 -17.80
CA PRO A 63 15.21 12.81 -17.67
C PRO A 63 15.01 12.52 -16.19
N ALA A 64 13.96 11.76 -15.87
CA ALA A 64 13.72 11.31 -14.52
C ALA A 64 15.06 10.77 -14.03
N ILE A 65 15.58 11.34 -12.93
CA ILE A 65 16.78 10.81 -12.28
C ILE A 65 16.42 9.35 -12.07
N ILE A 66 17.04 8.45 -12.82
CA ILE A 66 16.91 7.02 -12.61
C ILE A 66 17.48 6.86 -11.21
N GLN A 67 16.60 6.77 -10.21
CA GLN A 67 17.02 6.39 -8.89
C GLN A 67 17.59 5.00 -9.08
N GLN A 68 18.93 4.92 -9.05
CA GLN A 68 19.61 3.65 -9.10
C GLN A 68 19.10 2.85 -7.91
N VAL A 69 18.45 1.72 -8.19
CA VAL A 69 18.08 0.78 -7.15
C VAL A 69 19.39 0.37 -6.48
N PRO A 70 19.52 0.53 -5.16
CA PRO A 70 20.73 0.12 -4.46
C PRO A 70 21.05 -1.34 -4.74
N GLU A 71 22.33 -1.68 -4.75
CA GLU A 71 22.75 -3.08 -4.83
C GLU A 71 22.33 -3.82 -3.55
N GLU A 72 21.98 -5.10 -3.69
CA GLU A 72 21.64 -5.94 -2.54
C GLU A 72 22.85 -6.03 -1.58
N PRO A 73 22.68 -5.79 -0.27
CA PRO A 73 23.79 -5.86 0.66
C PRO A 73 24.39 -7.27 0.74
N ALA A 74 25.70 -7.41 0.53
CA ALA A 74 26.38 -8.72 0.50
C ALA A 74 26.12 -9.57 1.76
N TYR A 75 26.11 -8.95 2.94
CA TYR A 75 25.85 -9.63 4.22
C TYR A 75 24.40 -10.17 4.35
N LEU A 76 23.48 -9.76 3.49
CA LEU A 76 22.10 -10.25 3.50
C LEU A 76 22.09 -11.76 3.26
N ARG A 77 22.76 -12.23 2.20
CA ARG A 77 22.79 -13.65 1.85
C ARG A 77 23.75 -14.44 2.73
N GLU A 78 24.88 -13.84 3.09
CA GLU A 78 25.92 -14.53 3.87
C GLU A 78 25.56 -14.71 5.35
N HIS A 79 24.80 -13.78 5.93
CA HIS A 79 24.56 -13.75 7.38
C HIS A 79 23.08 -13.67 7.74
N ILE A 80 22.30 -12.82 7.07
CA ILE A 80 20.91 -12.55 7.49
C ILE A 80 19.98 -13.72 7.15
N LEU A 81 19.96 -14.19 5.89
CA LEU A 81 19.09 -15.31 5.50
C LEU A 81 19.41 -16.59 6.29
N PRO A 82 20.70 -16.99 6.47
CA PRO A 82 21.05 -18.13 7.31
C PRO A 82 20.64 -17.96 8.78
N ALA A 83 20.85 -16.78 9.37
CA ALA A 83 20.45 -16.52 10.76
C ALA A 83 18.93 -16.60 10.98
N LEU A 84 18.14 -16.36 9.92
CA LEU A 84 16.69 -16.50 9.92
C LEU A 84 16.22 -17.91 9.54
N GLY A 85 17.14 -18.83 9.18
CA GLY A 85 16.82 -20.16 8.68
C GLY A 85 16.11 -20.15 7.32
N LEU A 86 16.38 -19.13 6.50
CA LEU A 86 15.78 -18.95 5.18
C LEU A 86 16.73 -19.44 4.09
N ARG A 87 16.15 -19.78 2.93
CA ARG A 87 16.91 -20.17 1.74
C ARG A 87 17.78 -19.03 1.22
N ASP A 88 18.93 -19.39 0.67
CA ASP A 88 19.90 -18.49 0.05
C ASP A 88 19.44 -17.93 -1.30
N ASP A 89 18.58 -18.64 -2.02
CA ASP A 89 18.01 -18.23 -3.33
C ASP A 89 16.71 -17.42 -3.21
N LEU A 90 16.36 -16.98 -2.00
CA LEU A 90 15.13 -16.22 -1.77
C LEU A 90 15.14 -14.90 -2.56
N PRO A 91 14.04 -14.54 -3.24
CA PRO A 91 13.88 -13.22 -3.84
C PRO A 91 13.88 -12.13 -2.77
N VAL A 92 14.71 -11.11 -2.99
CA VAL A 92 14.87 -9.95 -2.11
C VAL A 92 14.55 -8.70 -2.90
N HIS A 93 13.71 -7.84 -2.34
CA HIS A 93 13.16 -6.70 -3.05
C HIS A 93 13.53 -5.41 -2.32
N PHE A 94 14.19 -4.49 -3.01
CA PHE A 94 14.34 -3.14 -2.52
C PHE A 94 12.97 -2.46 -2.51
N VAL A 95 12.57 -1.92 -1.36
CA VAL A 95 11.29 -1.23 -1.18
C VAL A 95 11.46 0.26 -1.38
N ASP A 96 12.31 0.89 -0.58
CA ASP A 96 12.58 2.33 -0.65
C ASP A 96 13.73 2.72 0.30
N SER A 97 14.18 3.97 0.18
CA SER A 97 15.01 4.64 1.17
C SER A 97 14.20 5.63 1.98
N LYS A 98 14.55 5.78 3.25
CA LYS A 98 13.90 6.73 4.14
C LYS A 98 14.90 7.39 5.07
N ARG A 99 14.67 8.67 5.37
CA ARG A 99 15.29 9.33 6.53
C ARG A 99 14.52 8.97 7.80
N VAL A 100 15.19 8.37 8.77
CA VAL A 100 14.64 8.07 10.10
C VAL A 100 14.19 9.38 10.76
N THR A 101 12.96 9.41 11.23
CA THR A 101 12.39 10.58 11.92
C THR A 101 12.26 10.34 13.41
N ASP A 102 12.13 11.41 14.19
CA ASP A 102 11.78 11.37 15.62
C ASP A 102 10.63 10.41 15.92
N THR A 103 9.58 10.40 15.09
CA THR A 103 8.41 9.54 15.25
C THR A 103 8.71 8.06 15.15
N ASP A 104 9.78 7.67 14.43
CA ASP A 104 10.20 6.28 14.34
C ASP A 104 10.92 5.83 15.63
N LEU A 105 11.54 6.76 16.35
CA LEU A 105 12.32 6.52 17.57
C LEU A 105 11.52 6.85 18.85
N ASP A 106 10.34 7.42 18.70
CA ASP A 106 9.48 7.83 19.79
C ASP A 106 8.79 6.64 20.47
N ALA A 107 9.08 6.45 21.76
CA ALA A 107 8.55 5.35 22.55
C ALA A 107 7.03 5.42 22.75
N HIS A 108 6.43 6.61 22.67
CA HIS A 108 4.99 6.78 22.81
C HIS A 108 4.24 6.34 21.54
N GLN A 109 4.81 6.64 20.36
CA GLN A 109 4.27 6.24 19.07
C GLN A 109 4.55 4.76 18.79
N ASN A 110 5.74 4.25 19.17
CA ASN A 110 6.15 2.85 19.06
C ASN A 110 5.84 2.27 17.67
N ARG A 111 6.33 2.93 16.62
CA ARG A 111 5.97 2.61 15.24
C ARG A 111 7.07 2.99 14.26
N PHE A 112 7.17 2.24 13.17
CA PHE A 112 7.99 2.59 12.02
C PHE A 112 7.11 2.89 10.81
N ARG A 113 7.29 4.04 10.16
CA ARG A 113 6.50 4.39 8.96
C ARG A 113 7.23 4.03 7.68
N LEU A 114 6.61 3.22 6.83
CA LEU A 114 7.15 2.92 5.50
C LEU A 114 6.87 4.07 4.51
N PRO A 115 7.79 4.34 3.58
CA PRO A 115 7.54 5.24 2.45
C PRO A 115 6.37 4.79 1.59
N ALA A 116 5.45 5.70 1.29
CA ALA A 116 4.21 5.36 0.59
C ALA A 116 4.47 4.84 -0.83
N ASP A 117 5.37 5.50 -1.55
CA ASP A 117 5.72 5.15 -2.92
C ASP A 117 6.38 3.78 -3.02
N GLY A 118 7.39 3.51 -2.19
CA GLY A 118 8.00 2.19 -2.12
C GLY A 118 7.02 1.08 -1.75
N VAL A 119 6.10 1.35 -0.82
CA VAL A 119 5.03 0.37 -0.52
C VAL A 119 4.16 0.10 -1.74
N LEU A 120 3.75 1.14 -2.46
CA LEU A 120 2.87 1.01 -3.62
C LEU A 120 3.54 0.28 -4.79
N ARG A 121 4.80 0.62 -5.09
CA ARG A 121 5.51 0.15 -6.29
C ARG A 121 6.27 -1.17 -6.07
N HIS A 122 6.75 -1.42 -4.86
CA HIS A 122 7.72 -2.51 -4.61
C HIS A 122 7.24 -3.51 -3.55
N LEU A 123 6.58 -3.05 -2.49
CA LEU A 123 6.07 -3.99 -1.47
C LEU A 123 4.76 -4.66 -1.89
N ARG A 124 3.78 -3.92 -2.40
CA ARG A 124 2.48 -4.50 -2.78
C ARG A 124 2.58 -5.63 -3.80
N PRO A 125 3.42 -5.55 -4.86
CA PRO A 125 3.50 -6.62 -5.86
C PRO A 125 4.02 -7.96 -5.35
N ILE A 126 4.72 -7.99 -4.20
CA ILE A 126 5.29 -9.23 -3.64
C ILE A 126 4.36 -9.92 -2.64
N LEU A 127 3.24 -9.28 -2.30
CA LEU A 127 2.25 -9.78 -1.34
C LEU A 127 1.09 -10.50 -2.06
N THR A 128 0.55 -11.53 -1.43
CA THR A 128 -0.68 -12.19 -1.89
C THR A 128 -1.90 -11.32 -1.61
N ALA A 129 -3.05 -11.66 -2.20
CA ALA A 129 -4.30 -10.95 -1.94
C ALA A 129 -4.69 -10.98 -0.45
N GLU A 130 -4.50 -12.11 0.24
CA GLU A 130 -4.77 -12.26 1.67
C GLU A 130 -3.84 -11.39 2.52
N GLU A 131 -2.56 -11.29 2.14
CA GLU A 131 -1.60 -10.44 2.85
C GLU A 131 -1.85 -8.95 2.62
N LEU A 132 -2.23 -8.59 1.39
CA LEU A 132 -2.65 -7.24 1.05
C LEU A 132 -3.89 -6.85 1.84
N ASP A 133 -4.86 -7.74 1.99
CA ASP A 133 -6.05 -7.51 2.80
C ASP A 133 -5.68 -7.35 4.29
N ALA A 134 -4.89 -8.28 4.84
CA ALA A 134 -4.40 -8.21 6.21
C ALA A 134 -3.62 -6.92 6.51
N ALA A 135 -2.87 -6.40 5.54
CA ALA A 135 -2.12 -5.15 5.66
C ALA A 135 -2.94 -3.88 5.34
N ASN A 136 -4.23 -3.99 4.99
CA ASN A 136 -5.05 -2.87 4.48
C ASN A 136 -4.45 -2.19 3.22
N LEU A 137 -3.80 -2.98 2.36
CA LEU A 137 -3.12 -2.57 1.13
C LEU A 137 -3.81 -3.04 -0.15
N LEU A 138 -4.89 -3.83 -0.06
CA LEU A 138 -5.59 -4.37 -1.23
C LEU A 138 -6.13 -3.26 -2.14
N HIS A 139 -6.79 -2.26 -1.54
CA HIS A 139 -7.34 -1.13 -2.27
C HIS A 139 -6.50 0.14 -2.10
N ASP A 140 -6.45 0.93 -3.17
CA ASP A 140 -5.92 2.29 -3.06
C ASP A 140 -6.84 3.14 -2.20
N PRO A 141 -6.30 4.02 -1.34
CA PRO A 141 -7.12 4.91 -0.57
C PRO A 141 -7.86 5.82 -1.54
N LEU A 142 -9.19 5.73 -1.56
CA LEU A 142 -10.02 6.73 -2.22
C LEU A 142 -9.60 8.12 -1.69
N PRO A 143 -9.42 9.13 -2.57
CA PRO A 143 -9.11 10.47 -2.11
C PRO A 143 -10.20 10.92 -1.15
N LYS A 144 -9.86 11.06 0.13
CA LYS A 144 -10.82 11.55 1.11
C LYS A 144 -11.17 12.99 0.73
N PRO A 145 -12.45 13.34 0.58
CA PRO A 145 -12.82 14.73 0.45
C PRO A 145 -12.29 15.47 1.68
N ARG A 146 -11.53 16.54 1.46
CA ARG A 146 -11.11 17.46 2.52
C ARG A 146 -12.39 17.92 3.21
N ARG A 147 -12.62 17.49 4.45
CA ARG A 147 -13.67 18.10 5.28
C ARG A 147 -13.27 19.56 5.45
N GLN A 148 -14.00 20.46 4.80
CA GLN A 148 -13.96 21.86 5.16
C GLN A 148 -14.39 21.95 6.63
N PRO A 149 -13.73 22.78 7.46
CA PRO A 149 -14.22 23.04 8.80
C PRO A 149 -15.63 23.62 8.68
N GLU A 150 -16.61 22.85 9.14
CA GLU A 150 -17.98 23.31 9.30
C GLU A 150 -17.96 24.46 10.32
N PRO A 151 -18.57 25.63 10.01
CA PRO A 151 -18.57 26.75 10.94
C PRO A 151 -19.35 26.36 12.20
N GLU A 152 -18.69 26.46 13.36
CA GLU A 152 -19.33 26.23 14.66
C GLU A 152 -20.47 27.24 14.87
N PRO A 153 -21.68 26.80 15.26
CA PRO A 153 -22.73 27.73 15.65
C PRO A 153 -22.39 28.43 16.98
N PRO A 154 -22.80 29.69 17.20
CA PRO A 154 -22.39 30.46 18.37
C PRO A 154 -22.91 29.86 19.68
N LEU A 155 -22.00 29.76 20.65
CA LEU A 155 -22.29 29.45 22.05
C LEU A 155 -23.23 30.52 22.64
N GLN A 156 -24.45 30.13 23.01
CA GLN A 156 -25.26 30.89 23.95
C GLN A 156 -24.85 30.49 25.37
N LEU A 157 -24.27 31.47 26.05
CA LEU A 157 -23.89 31.44 27.46
C LEU A 157 -25.12 31.83 28.28
N GLU A 158 -25.63 30.94 29.15
CA GLU A 158 -26.31 31.36 30.37
C GLU A 158 -26.32 30.28 31.47
N SER A 159 -25.51 30.56 32.50
CA SER A 159 -25.62 30.27 33.94
C SER A 159 -25.84 28.85 34.50
N LEU A 160 -24.76 28.36 35.13
CA LEU A 160 -24.65 28.00 36.56
C LEU A 160 -25.72 27.08 37.19
N THR A 161 -25.39 25.79 37.31
CA THR A 161 -25.36 25.11 38.60
C THR A 161 -24.25 24.07 38.61
N ALA A 162 -23.41 24.14 39.63
CA ALA A 162 -22.34 23.19 39.90
C ALA A 162 -22.93 21.96 40.60
N GLU A 163 -22.78 20.79 39.98
CA GLU A 163 -22.81 19.50 40.65
C GLU A 163 -21.73 18.62 40.01
N GLU A 164 -20.80 18.19 40.84
CA GLU A 164 -19.57 17.46 40.50
C GLU A 164 -19.86 16.06 39.95
N GLY A 165 -20.02 15.96 38.63
CA GLY A 165 -19.91 14.70 37.92
C GLY A 165 -18.49 14.51 37.39
N LYS A 166 -17.61 13.84 38.14
CA LYS A 166 -16.33 13.29 37.62
C LYS A 166 -16.62 12.30 36.48
N LYS A 167 -16.83 12.80 35.27
CA LYS A 167 -16.84 12.01 34.05
C LYS A 167 -15.40 11.58 33.80
N VAL A 168 -15.05 10.41 34.33
CA VAL A 168 -13.85 9.67 33.92
C VAL A 168 -13.87 9.62 32.40
N ARG A 169 -13.04 10.45 31.76
CA ARG A 169 -12.79 10.38 30.32
C ARG A 169 -12.25 8.98 30.09
N LYS A 170 -13.14 8.07 29.66
CA LYS A 170 -12.80 6.72 29.26
C LYS A 170 -11.75 6.89 28.16
N LYS A 171 -10.49 6.61 28.48
CA LYS A 171 -9.41 6.62 27.49
C LYS A 171 -9.93 5.76 26.35
N ARG A 172 -10.13 6.36 25.18
CA ARG A 172 -10.47 5.61 23.97
C ARG A 172 -9.34 4.61 23.81
N GLN A 173 -9.60 3.34 24.14
CA GLN A 173 -8.67 2.28 23.81
C GLN A 173 -8.42 2.41 22.31
N GLY A 174 -7.13 2.52 21.96
CA GLY A 174 -6.74 2.58 20.55
C GLY A 174 -7.39 1.41 19.82
N MET A 175 -7.91 1.68 18.63
CA MET A 175 -8.47 0.64 17.78
C MET A 175 -7.39 -0.42 17.57
N VAL A 176 -7.72 -1.69 17.82
CA VAL A 176 -6.81 -2.79 17.50
C VAL A 176 -6.73 -2.85 15.99
N HIS A 177 -5.70 -2.22 15.44
CA HIS A 177 -5.39 -2.32 14.03
C HIS A 177 -4.83 -3.72 13.81
N GLY A 178 -5.63 -4.61 13.24
CA GLY A 178 -5.10 -5.84 12.65
C GLY A 178 -4.01 -5.50 11.63
N GLY A 179 -3.18 -6.49 11.28
CA GLY A 179 -2.07 -6.28 10.37
C GLY A 179 -1.46 -7.58 9.89
N LEU A 180 -0.71 -7.50 8.81
CA LEU A 180 0.13 -8.59 8.32
C LEU A 180 1.28 -8.82 9.32
N PRO A 181 1.48 -10.05 9.83
CA PRO A 181 2.63 -10.37 10.69
C PRO A 181 3.95 -10.19 9.94
N VAL A 182 4.85 -9.40 10.53
CA VAL A 182 6.18 -9.10 9.98
C VAL A 182 7.26 -9.20 11.04
N ARG A 183 8.51 -9.32 10.60
CA ARG A 183 9.70 -9.12 11.44
C ARG A 183 10.56 -8.03 10.84
N MET A 184 10.97 -7.07 11.66
CA MET A 184 12.02 -6.14 11.28
C MET A 184 13.37 -6.79 11.56
N VAL A 185 14.34 -6.53 10.69
CA VAL A 185 15.67 -7.12 10.79
C VAL A 185 16.69 -6.01 10.60
N ASP A 186 17.74 -6.03 11.41
CA ASP A 186 18.91 -5.16 11.28
C ASP A 186 20.16 -6.00 11.50
N LEU A 187 21.29 -5.59 10.92
CA LEU A 187 22.54 -6.33 11.01
C LEU A 187 23.05 -6.43 12.46
N ALA A 188 22.92 -5.37 13.26
CA ALA A 188 23.38 -5.35 14.64
C ALA A 188 22.32 -5.90 15.61
N ALA A 189 21.04 -5.57 15.41
CA ALA A 189 19.97 -5.96 16.31
C ALA A 189 19.45 -7.40 16.10
N GLY A 190 19.75 -8.01 14.95
CA GLY A 190 19.14 -9.25 14.50
C GLY A 190 17.66 -9.05 14.15
N ALA A 191 16.84 -10.08 14.34
CA ALA A 191 15.41 -9.99 14.10
C ALA A 191 14.65 -9.42 15.32
N SER A 192 13.60 -8.65 15.05
CA SER A 192 12.57 -8.32 16.03
C SER A 192 11.71 -9.55 16.36
N GLY A 193 10.93 -9.44 17.43
CA GLY A 193 9.74 -10.28 17.61
C GLY A 193 8.70 -10.02 16.50
N GLU A 194 7.54 -10.66 16.62
CA GLU A 194 6.44 -10.44 15.69
C GLU A 194 5.85 -9.02 15.85
N LEU A 195 5.82 -8.29 14.74
CA LEU A 195 5.20 -6.98 14.60
C LEU A 195 4.07 -7.07 13.57
N LEU A 196 3.25 -6.04 13.50
CA LEU A 196 2.13 -5.95 12.55
C LEU A 196 2.35 -4.80 11.57
N LEU A 197 2.30 -5.12 10.29
CA LEU A 197 2.27 -4.16 9.18
C LEU A 197 0.82 -3.87 8.81
N SER A 198 0.43 -2.59 8.85
CA SER A 198 -0.93 -2.18 8.47
C SER A 198 -0.95 -0.74 7.97
N ARG A 199 -1.74 -0.48 6.92
CA ARG A 199 -2.07 0.87 6.50
C ARG A 199 -3.16 1.45 7.40
N TRP A 200 -2.85 2.58 8.03
CA TRP A 200 -3.79 3.25 8.92
C TRP A 200 -4.80 4.07 8.14
N SER A 201 -6.08 3.90 8.46
CA SER A 201 -7.16 4.63 7.82
C SER A 201 -7.10 6.14 8.09
N SER A 202 -6.57 6.59 9.22
CA SER A 202 -6.53 8.02 9.60
C SER A 202 -5.46 8.81 8.85
N SER A 203 -4.24 8.28 8.75
CA SER A 203 -3.08 8.95 8.16
C SER A 203 -2.72 8.46 6.76
N SER A 204 -3.42 7.44 6.27
CA SER A 204 -3.11 6.68 5.04
C SER A 204 -1.70 6.09 5.02
N GLY A 205 -1.00 6.10 6.16
CA GLY A 205 0.38 5.64 6.29
C GLY A 205 0.45 4.15 6.53
N THR A 206 1.35 3.48 5.83
CA THR A 206 1.73 2.10 6.11
C THR A 206 2.72 2.07 7.26
N ILE A 207 2.36 1.39 8.35
CA ILE A 207 3.08 1.41 9.61
C ILE A 207 3.38 -0.03 10.05
N VAL A 208 4.58 -0.24 10.55
CA VAL A 208 4.95 -1.43 11.33
C VAL A 208 4.88 -1.07 12.81
N LYS A 209 4.14 -1.84 13.59
CA LYS A 209 3.96 -1.62 15.03
C LYS A 209 3.70 -2.93 15.75
N GLY A 210 4.16 -3.06 16.99
CA GLY A 210 3.90 -4.23 17.83
C GLY A 210 4.66 -4.20 19.15
N GLY A 211 4.45 -5.24 19.95
CA GLY A 211 5.28 -5.48 21.14
C GLY A 211 6.73 -5.77 20.73
N GLY A 212 7.69 -5.21 21.46
CA GLY A 212 9.11 -5.41 21.17
C GLY A 212 9.71 -4.50 20.07
N TYR A 213 8.93 -3.62 19.44
CA TYR A 213 9.48 -2.66 18.46
C TYR A 213 10.53 -1.73 19.11
N MET A 214 10.24 -1.11 20.25
CA MET A 214 11.25 -0.27 20.92
C MET A 214 12.47 -1.06 21.39
N ASP A 215 12.31 -2.31 21.80
CA ASP A 215 13.45 -3.15 22.20
C ASP A 215 14.32 -3.53 21.01
N PHE A 216 13.72 -3.67 19.83
CA PHE A 216 14.45 -3.80 18.56
C PHE A 216 15.17 -2.50 18.19
N VAL A 217 14.47 -1.35 18.20
CA VAL A 217 15.06 -0.04 17.85
C VAL A 217 16.23 0.31 18.75
N ARG A 218 16.14 0.08 20.07
CA ARG A 218 17.25 0.35 21.01
C ARG A 218 18.51 -0.49 20.75
N ARG A 219 18.37 -1.65 20.09
CA ARG A 219 19.49 -2.50 19.68
C ARG A 219 20.02 -2.14 18.29
N CYS A 220 19.25 -1.39 17.49
CA CYS A 220 19.71 -0.89 16.21
C CYS A 220 20.68 0.28 16.41
N SER A 221 21.49 0.56 15.39
CA SER A 221 22.43 1.70 15.39
C SER A 221 21.83 3.00 14.82
N PHE A 222 20.54 2.98 14.42
CA PHE A 222 19.88 4.11 13.78
C PHE A 222 19.63 5.26 14.75
N ARG A 223 19.84 6.48 14.26
CA ARG A 223 19.55 7.75 14.93
C ARG A 223 18.62 8.59 14.07
N GLU A 224 18.05 9.62 14.66
CA GLU A 224 17.30 10.60 13.91
C GLU A 224 18.16 11.16 12.78
N HIS A 225 17.55 11.34 11.61
CA HIS A 225 18.17 11.80 10.38
C HIS A 225 19.09 10.80 9.67
N ASP A 226 19.35 9.60 10.20
CA ASP A 226 20.01 8.55 9.43
C ASP A 226 19.17 8.20 8.19
N VAL A 227 19.84 7.86 7.09
CA VAL A 227 19.17 7.32 5.90
C VAL A 227 19.26 5.81 5.95
N VAL A 228 18.11 5.15 5.84
CA VAL A 228 18.01 3.69 5.82
C VAL A 228 17.40 3.20 4.52
N ASP A 229 17.93 2.10 4.02
CA ASP A 229 17.37 1.31 2.93
C ASP A 229 16.50 0.19 3.49
N ILE A 230 15.35 0.00 2.87
CA ILE A 230 14.34 -0.95 3.30
C ILE A 230 14.25 -2.04 2.25
N TRP A 231 14.55 -3.27 2.66
CA TRP A 231 14.47 -4.46 1.84
C TRP A 231 13.38 -5.37 2.36
N ALA A 232 12.66 -6.05 1.48
CA ALA A 232 11.59 -6.97 1.82
C ALA A 232 11.81 -8.34 1.19
N PHE A 233 11.60 -9.40 1.98
CA PHE A 233 11.66 -10.77 1.49
C PHE A 233 10.74 -11.68 2.33
N LYS A 234 10.18 -12.70 1.66
CA LYS A 234 9.29 -13.68 2.30
C LYS A 234 9.44 -15.03 1.62
N GLN A 235 9.75 -16.06 2.41
CA GLN A 235 9.79 -17.44 1.96
C GLN A 235 8.38 -18.00 1.84
N ARG A 236 8.01 -18.44 0.64
CA ARG A 236 6.72 -19.08 0.36
C ARG A 236 6.81 -20.58 0.63
N GLU A 237 5.69 -21.16 1.04
CA GLU A 237 5.60 -22.61 1.21
C GLU A 237 5.84 -23.29 -0.15
N LEU A 238 6.76 -24.26 -0.18
CA LEU A 238 6.97 -25.11 -1.36
C LEU A 238 6.57 -26.53 -1.00
N ARG A 239 5.54 -27.03 -1.69
CA ARG A 239 5.11 -28.43 -1.60
C ARG A 239 5.49 -29.18 -2.86
N LEU A 240 6.15 -30.31 -2.69
CA LEU A 240 6.46 -31.25 -3.77
C LEU A 240 5.88 -32.62 -3.40
N PHE A 241 5.09 -33.20 -4.30
CA PHE A 241 4.40 -34.49 -4.09
C PHE A 241 3.60 -34.58 -2.78
N GLY A 242 2.90 -33.49 -2.40
CA GLY A 242 2.10 -33.43 -1.18
C GLY A 242 2.91 -33.27 0.11
N LYS A 243 4.24 -33.23 0.05
CA LYS A 243 5.12 -32.97 1.20
C LYS A 243 5.60 -31.52 1.18
N THR A 244 5.47 -30.83 2.31
CA THR A 244 6.08 -29.50 2.52
C THR A 244 7.60 -29.65 2.60
N MET A 245 8.29 -29.10 1.62
CA MET A 245 9.75 -29.06 1.57
C MET A 245 10.28 -27.80 2.28
N VAL A 246 9.55 -26.70 2.13
CA VAL A 246 9.91 -25.39 2.67
C VAL A 246 8.67 -24.81 3.35
N HIS A 247 8.80 -24.43 4.61
CA HIS A 247 7.72 -23.78 5.35
C HIS A 247 7.67 -22.28 5.02
N GLU A 248 6.46 -21.73 5.04
CA GLU A 248 6.25 -20.30 4.87
C GLU A 248 6.83 -19.51 6.05
N SER A 249 7.47 -18.38 5.75
CA SER A 249 8.01 -17.46 6.77
C SER A 249 7.09 -16.26 7.00
N HIS A 250 7.37 -15.47 8.04
CA HIS A 250 6.87 -14.10 8.09
C HIS A 250 7.43 -13.27 6.92
N LEU A 251 6.79 -12.14 6.63
CA LEU A 251 7.42 -11.10 5.82
C LEU A 251 8.52 -10.44 6.65
N HIS A 252 9.73 -10.40 6.12
CA HIS A 252 10.87 -9.74 6.77
C HIS A 252 11.11 -8.39 6.11
N LEU A 253 11.33 -7.37 6.94
CA LEU A 253 11.73 -6.03 6.54
C LEU A 253 13.13 -5.78 7.06
N PHE A 254 14.12 -5.88 6.18
CA PHE A 254 15.51 -5.65 6.52
C PHE A 254 15.87 -4.18 6.32
N ILE A 255 16.28 -3.55 7.41
CA ILE A 255 16.58 -2.13 7.49
C ILE A 255 18.09 -1.98 7.53
N VAL A 256 18.63 -1.27 6.55
CA VAL A 256 20.07 -1.08 6.38
C VAL A 256 20.40 0.38 6.49
N LYS A 257 21.27 0.76 7.43
CA LYS A 257 21.79 2.12 7.47
C LYS A 257 22.71 2.34 6.27
N ARG A 258 22.49 3.44 5.53
CA ARG A 258 23.48 3.91 4.55
C ARG A 258 24.60 4.62 5.27
N ASP A 259 25.82 4.18 4.99
CA ASP A 259 27.00 4.92 5.38
C ASP A 259 27.14 6.16 4.48
N GLY A 260 27.44 7.31 5.08
CA GLY A 260 27.53 8.61 4.38
C GLY A 260 28.62 8.69 3.29
N THR A 261 29.39 7.63 3.09
CA THR A 261 30.51 7.54 2.16
C THR A 261 30.10 7.40 0.68
N GLN A 262 28.86 7.01 0.36
CA GLN A 262 28.43 6.92 -1.04
C GLN A 262 28.20 8.29 -1.73
N GLN A 263 28.24 9.41 -1.01
CA GLN A 263 28.15 10.74 -1.62
C GLN A 263 29.50 11.36 -2.02
N GLN A 264 30.64 10.73 -1.66
CA GLN A 264 31.95 11.35 -1.83
C GLN A 264 32.62 11.09 -3.19
N SER A 265 32.07 10.21 -4.03
CA SER A 265 32.59 9.94 -5.39
C SER A 265 32.00 10.82 -6.49
N ARG A 266 31.26 11.88 -6.14
CA ARG A 266 30.59 12.77 -7.13
C ARG A 266 31.18 14.19 -7.22
N GLN A 267 32.40 14.38 -6.75
CA GLN A 267 33.17 15.61 -6.94
C GLN A 267 34.63 15.28 -7.26
N GLU A 268 34.87 14.70 -8.43
CA GLU A 268 36.14 14.84 -9.16
C GLU A 268 35.82 15.08 -10.64
#